data_AF-A0A7S0SYM8-F1
#
_entry.id   AF-A0A7S0SYM8-F1
#
_cell.length_a   1.000
_cell.length_b   1.000
_cell.length_c   1.000
_cell.angle_alpha   90.00
_cell.angle_beta   90.00
_cell.angle_gamma   90.00
#
_symmetry.space_group_name_H-M   'P 1'
#
loop_
_entity.id
_entity.type
_entity.pdbx_description
1 polymer ?
#
loop_
_entity_poly.entity_id
_entity_poly.type
_entity_poly.pdbx_seq_one_letter_code
_entity_poly.pdbx_strand_id
1 'polypeptide(L)'
;EMNTLLGNEAIQAAIKAGNINISNNNNSEYLQLSESSKYEQQLHQETLKKYETTKRARTILVPTSIDEIKSKLRELGHPITLFGEDHVDRRDRLREVIAALEIDDEHTKKIQKVNQTQVTETKVKVQKEITYSNASDLLI
;
A
#
# COMPACT_ATOMS: atom_id res chain seq x y z
N GLU A 1 7.98 -22.00 -31.10
CA GLU A 1 7.89 -20.60 -30.65
C GLU A 1 6.58 -19.96 -31.13
N MET A 2 5.41 -20.38 -30.62
CA MET A 2 4.11 -19.91 -31.13
C MET A 2 3.25 -19.17 -30.08
N ASN A 3 3.76 -19.01 -28.84
CA ASN A 3 2.95 -18.55 -27.70
C ASN A 3 3.00 -17.03 -27.46
N THR A 4 3.86 -16.29 -28.16
CA THR A 4 4.00 -14.83 -28.04
C THR A 4 3.11 -14.05 -29.01
N LEU A 5 2.71 -14.65 -30.13
CA LEU A 5 1.89 -14.01 -31.16
C LEU A 5 0.43 -13.82 -30.73
N LEU A 6 -0.18 -14.81 -30.06
CA LEU A 6 -1.55 -14.71 -29.55
C LEU A 6 -1.71 -13.58 -28.52
N GLY A 7 -0.70 -13.38 -27.65
CA GLY A 7 -0.72 -12.32 -26.65
C GLY A 7 -0.71 -10.93 -27.28
N ASN A 8 0.08 -10.75 -28.34
CA ASN A 8 0.20 -9.48 -29.04
C ASN A 8 -1.09 -9.10 -29.78
N GLU A 9 -1.75 -10.06 -30.43
CA GLU A 9 -3.03 -9.82 -31.11
C GLU A 9 -4.15 -9.50 -30.11
N ALA A 10 -4.22 -10.22 -28.99
CA ALA A 10 -5.20 -9.94 -27.95
C ALA A 10 -5.02 -8.53 -27.34
N ILE A 11 -3.77 -8.12 -27.12
CA ILE A 11 -3.44 -6.77 -26.66
C ILE A 11 -3.83 -5.73 -27.72
N GLN A 12 -3.52 -5.95 -29.00
CA GLN A 12 -3.91 -5.04 -30.08
C GLN A 12 -5.42 -4.93 -30.25
N ALA A 13 -6.14 -6.05 -30.16
CA ALA A 13 -7.61 -6.08 -30.23
C ALA A 13 -8.22 -5.30 -29.05
N ALA A 14 -7.67 -5.46 -27.84
CA ALA A 14 -8.12 -4.74 -26.65
C ALA A 14 -7.79 -3.23 -26.71
N ILE A 15 -6.65 -2.84 -27.28
CA ILE A 15 -6.32 -1.43 -27.57
C ILE A 15 -7.32 -0.86 -28.59
N LYS A 16 -7.57 -1.58 -29.70
CA LYS A 16 -8.51 -1.15 -30.75
C LYS A 16 -9.94 -1.04 -30.23
N ALA A 17 -10.34 -1.92 -29.31
CA ALA A 17 -11.63 -1.88 -28.63
C ALA A 17 -11.75 -0.75 -27.58
N GLY A 18 -10.65 -0.07 -27.24
CA GLY A 18 -10.61 0.97 -26.22
C GLY A 18 -10.54 0.44 -24.77
N ASN A 19 -10.31 -0.86 -24.58
CA ASN A 19 -10.20 -1.49 -23.26
C ASN A 19 -8.81 -1.30 -22.63
N ILE A 20 -7.79 -1.00 -23.45
CA ILE A 20 -6.43 -0.71 -23.00
C ILE A 20 -6.05 0.69 -23.47
N ASN A 21 -5.72 1.57 -22.52
CA ASN A 21 -5.29 2.93 -22.79
C ASN A 21 -3.81 3.07 -22.40
N ILE A 22 -2.90 2.76 -23.33
CA ILE A 22 -1.45 2.95 -23.14
C ILE A 22 -1.10 4.31 -23.76
N SER A 23 -1.08 5.36 -22.95
CA SER A 23 -0.46 6.62 -23.35
C SER A 23 1.06 6.50 -23.16
N ASN A 24 1.82 6.39 -24.26
CA ASN A 24 3.28 6.52 -24.25
C ASN A 24 3.77 7.95 -23.93
N ASN A 25 2.84 8.87 -23.67
CA ASN A 25 3.05 10.27 -23.36
C ASN A 25 3.00 10.44 -21.83
N ASN A 26 4.03 11.09 -21.26
CA ASN A 26 4.12 11.43 -19.83
C ASN A 26 3.01 12.37 -19.35
N ASN A 27 2.18 12.91 -20.24
CA ASN A 27 0.99 13.70 -19.94
C ASN A 27 -0.20 12.75 -19.77
N SER A 28 -0.17 11.99 -18.69
CA SER A 28 -1.35 11.29 -18.18
C SER A 28 -2.36 12.35 -17.71
N GLU A 29 -3.30 12.74 -18.57
CA GLU A 29 -4.43 13.54 -18.13
C GLU A 29 -5.34 12.67 -17.26
N TYR A 30 -5.18 12.77 -15.93
CA TYR A 30 -6.06 12.12 -14.98
C TYR A 30 -7.40 12.84 -14.98
N LEU A 31 -8.46 12.16 -15.44
CA LEU A 31 -9.81 12.66 -15.26
C LEU A 31 -10.11 12.74 -13.76
N GLN A 32 -10.33 13.95 -13.25
CA GLN A 32 -10.61 14.16 -11.83
C GLN A 32 -11.96 13.51 -11.47
N LEU A 33 -11.96 12.66 -10.44
CA LEU A 33 -13.18 12.09 -9.88
C LEU A 33 -14.09 13.21 -9.34
N SER A 34 -15.40 13.02 -9.46
CA SER A 34 -16.40 13.89 -8.81
C SER A 34 -16.20 13.89 -7.30
N GLU A 35 -16.65 14.96 -6.64
CA GLU A 35 -16.58 15.06 -5.17
C GLU A 35 -17.34 13.92 -4.48
N SER A 36 -18.49 13.54 -5.03
CA SER A 36 -19.28 12.39 -4.55
C SER A 36 -18.48 11.08 -4.61
N SER A 37 -17.79 10.82 -5.72
CA SER A 37 -17.00 9.60 -5.90
C SER A 37 -15.79 9.56 -4.97
N LYS A 38 -15.11 10.69 -4.76
CA LYS A 38 -14.01 10.80 -3.79
C LYS A 38 -14.48 10.50 -2.37
N TYR A 39 -15.64 11.03 -1.99
CA TYR A 39 -16.24 10.76 -0.68
C TYR A 39 -16.53 9.27 -0.51
N GLU A 40 -17.26 8.66 -1.45
CA GLU A 40 -17.58 7.23 -1.40
C GLU A 40 -16.32 6.34 -1.31
N GLN A 41 -15.28 6.69 -2.06
CA GLN A 41 -14.00 5.98 -2.02
C GLN A 41 -13.32 6.07 -0.64
N GLN A 42 -13.34 7.24 0.00
CA GLN A 42 -12.79 7.41 1.36
C GLN A 42 -13.56 6.57 2.37
N LEU A 43 -14.89 6.61 2.32
CA LEU A 43 -15.75 5.84 3.22
C LEU A 43 -15.55 4.33 3.06
N HIS A 44 -15.41 3.89 1.81
CA HIS A 44 -15.07 2.51 1.49
C HIS A 44 -13.69 2.14 2.06
N GLN A 45 -12.68 2.99 1.86
CA GLN A 45 -11.32 2.78 2.38
C GLN A 45 -11.29 2.69 3.90
N GLU A 46 -12.01 3.56 4.61
CA GLU A 46 -12.13 3.52 6.07
C GLU A 46 -12.78 2.23 6.56
N THR A 47 -13.81 1.75 5.86
CA THR A 47 -14.51 0.51 6.19
C THR A 47 -13.57 -0.69 6.06
N LEU A 48 -12.79 -0.75 4.98
CA LEU A 48 -11.77 -1.78 4.80
C LEU A 48 -10.71 -1.72 5.90
N LYS A 49 -10.21 -0.52 6.24
CA LYS A 49 -9.22 -0.35 7.31
C LYS A 49 -9.74 -0.87 8.66
N LYS A 50 -10.99 -0.56 9.03
CA LYS A 50 -11.63 -1.05 10.26
C LYS A 50 -11.76 -2.57 10.28
N TYR A 51 -12.14 -3.15 9.13
CA TYR A 51 -12.25 -4.60 8.99
C TYR A 51 -10.89 -5.29 9.16
N GLU A 52 -9.84 -4.78 8.51
CA GLU A 52 -8.48 -5.30 8.63
C GLU A 52 -7.97 -5.21 10.07
N THR A 53 -8.20 -4.08 10.75
CA THR A 53 -7.84 -3.87 12.15
C THR A 53 -8.51 -4.89 13.06
N THR A 54 -9.82 -5.09 12.89
CA THR A 54 -10.59 -6.05 13.71
C THR A 54 -10.12 -7.48 13.45
N LYS A 55 -9.88 -7.83 12.18
CA LYS A 55 -9.38 -9.15 11.80
C LYS A 55 -8.01 -9.42 12.42
N ARG A 56 -7.10 -8.44 12.39
CA ARG A 56 -5.76 -8.54 12.95
C ARG A 56 -5.78 -8.62 14.48
N ALA A 57 -6.59 -7.78 15.14
CA ALA A 57 -6.74 -7.77 16.59
C ALA A 57 -7.15 -9.14 17.16
N ARG A 58 -7.96 -9.92 16.44
CA ARG A 58 -8.35 -11.29 16.85
C ARG A 58 -7.20 -12.29 16.79
N THR A 59 -6.20 -12.06 15.94
CA THR A 59 -5.05 -12.95 15.77
C THR A 59 -3.91 -12.60 16.72
N ILE A 60 -3.79 -11.33 17.12
CA ILE A 60 -2.71 -10.88 18.00
C ILE A 60 -2.89 -11.50 19.39
N LEU A 61 -1.85 -12.22 19.82
CA LEU A 61 -1.74 -12.72 21.18
C LEU A 61 -1.27 -11.58 22.08
N VAL A 62 -2.04 -11.30 23.11
CA VAL A 62 -1.73 -10.27 24.11
C VAL A 62 -1.51 -10.95 25.45
N PRO A 63 -0.64 -10.40 26.32
CA PRO A 63 -0.47 -10.87 27.68
C PRO A 63 -1.78 -11.09 28.42
N THR A 64 -1.80 -12.11 29.27
CA THR A 64 -2.92 -12.40 30.19
C THR A 64 -2.76 -11.70 31.53
N SER A 65 -1.53 -11.31 31.89
CA SER A 65 -1.21 -10.60 33.13
C SER A 65 -1.64 -9.14 33.05
N ILE A 66 -2.33 -8.69 34.09
CA ILE A 66 -2.89 -7.34 34.19
C ILE A 66 -1.78 -6.29 34.23
N ASP A 67 -0.68 -6.58 34.93
CA ASP A 67 0.42 -5.63 35.11
C ASP A 67 1.22 -5.43 33.83
N GLU A 68 1.36 -6.48 33.02
CA GLU A 68 1.98 -6.41 31.70
C GLU A 68 1.11 -5.59 30.74
N ILE A 69 -0.20 -5.79 30.75
CA ILE A 69 -1.14 -4.99 29.95
C ILE A 69 -1.03 -3.51 30.31
N LYS A 70 -1.03 -3.17 31.61
CA LYS A 70 -0.90 -1.79 32.09
C LYS A 70 0.44 -1.16 31.68
N SER A 71 1.52 -1.94 31.79
CA SER A 71 2.86 -1.49 31.40
C SER A 71 2.92 -1.22 29.90
N LYS A 72 2.36 -2.10 29.08
CA LYS A 72 2.32 -1.93 27.63
C LYS A 72 1.48 -0.73 27.20
N LEU A 73 0.31 -0.53 27.80
CA LEU A 73 -0.51 0.65 27.54
C LEU A 73 0.22 1.94 27.91
N ARG A 74 0.99 1.94 29.00
CA ARG A 74 1.83 3.07 29.41
C ARG A 74 2.98 3.33 28.45
N GLU A 75 3.68 2.29 27.98
CA GLU A 75 4.74 2.41 26.97
C GLU A 75 4.23 3.04 25.68
N LEU A 76 3.02 2.65 25.26
CA LEU A 76 2.37 3.17 24.06
C LEU A 76 1.70 4.55 24.28
N GLY A 77 1.77 5.12 25.49
CA GLY A 77 1.20 6.43 25.80
C GLY A 77 -0.33 6.46 25.87
N HIS A 78 -0.99 5.31 25.97
CA HIS A 78 -2.45 5.23 26.10
C HIS A 78 -2.90 5.25 27.57
N PRO A 79 -4.14 5.70 27.86
CA PRO A 79 -4.72 5.62 29.20
C PRO A 79 -4.67 4.19 29.74
N ILE A 80 -4.28 4.05 31.01
CA ILE A 80 -4.05 2.73 31.63
C ILE A 80 -5.38 2.01 31.90
N THR A 81 -6.29 2.68 32.60
CA THR A 81 -7.63 2.17 32.96
C THR A 81 -8.67 3.23 32.66
N LEU A 82 -9.71 2.86 31.93
CA LEU A 82 -10.88 3.72 31.71
C LEU A 82 -11.95 3.46 32.78
N PHE A 83 -12.87 4.41 32.97
CA PHE A 83 -13.98 4.23 33.92
C PHE A 83 -14.93 3.14 33.40
N GLY A 84 -15.25 2.16 34.26
CA GLY A 84 -16.12 1.03 33.90
C GLY A 84 -15.47 -0.02 33.00
N GLU A 85 -14.15 0.02 32.81
CA GLU A 85 -13.42 -0.95 32.00
C GLU A 85 -12.99 -2.18 32.82
N ASP A 86 -13.44 -3.36 32.41
CA ASP A 86 -13.02 -4.62 33.02
C ASP A 86 -11.64 -5.09 32.50
N HIS A 87 -11.10 -6.14 33.14
CA HIS A 87 -9.83 -6.74 32.72
C HIS A 87 -9.87 -7.26 31.28
N VAL A 88 -11.02 -7.78 30.84
CA VAL A 88 -11.23 -8.28 29.49
C VAL A 88 -11.23 -7.11 28.50
N ASP A 89 -12.01 -6.08 28.77
CA ASP A 89 -12.11 -4.89 27.90
C ASP A 89 -10.77 -4.19 27.73
N ARG A 90 -9.97 -4.11 28.81
CA ARG A 90 -8.62 -3.56 28.75
C ARG A 90 -7.69 -4.35 27.85
N ARG A 91 -7.78 -5.67 27.91
CA ARG A 91 -7.00 -6.57 27.05
C ARG A 91 -7.46 -6.45 25.59
N ASP A 92 -8.76 -6.33 25.37
CA ASP A 92 -9.36 -6.13 24.04
C ASP A 92 -8.89 -4.81 23.43
N ARG A 93 -8.91 -3.73 24.21
CA ARG A 93 -8.35 -2.43 23.81
C ARG A 93 -6.87 -2.51 23.50
N LEU A 94 -6.07 -3.20 24.32
CA LEU A 94 -4.65 -3.38 24.01
C LEU A 94 -4.46 -4.15 22.68
N ARG A 95 -5.29 -5.16 22.39
CA ARG A 95 -5.29 -5.84 21.08
C ARG A 95 -5.57 -4.89 19.93
N GLU A 96 -6.59 -4.02 20.07
CA GLU A 96 -6.96 -3.05 19.04
C GLU A 96 -5.85 -2.02 18.80
N VAL A 97 -5.26 -1.49 19.87
CA VAL A 97 -4.15 -0.53 19.78
C VAL A 97 -2.96 -1.13 19.03
N ILE A 98 -2.54 -2.36 19.39
CA ILE A 98 -1.42 -3.03 18.70
C ILE A 98 -1.78 -3.31 17.23
N ALA A 99 -3.01 -3.77 16.96
CA ALA A 99 -3.46 -4.02 15.59
C ALA A 99 -3.42 -2.76 14.71
N ALA A 100 -3.86 -1.62 15.26
CA ALA A 100 -3.85 -0.35 14.55
C ALA A 100 -2.42 0.09 14.21
N LEU A 101 -1.49 -0.02 15.18
CA LEU A 101 -0.07 0.30 14.97
C LEU A 101 0.57 -0.59 13.89
N GLU A 102 0.31 -1.90 13.91
CA GLU A 102 0.84 -2.81 12.90
C GLU A 102 0.36 -2.47 11.48
N ILE A 103 -0.92 -2.11 11.33
CA ILE A 103 -1.50 -1.74 10.04
C ILE A 103 -0.87 -0.45 9.52
N ASP A 104 -0.75 0.57 10.38
CA ASP A 104 -0.12 1.84 10.00
C ASP A 104 1.36 1.64 9.63
N ASP A 105 2.10 0.79 10.35
CA ASP A 105 3.46 0.38 10.01
C ASP A 105 3.53 -0.37 8.66
N GLU A 106 2.58 -1.24 8.36
CA GLU A 106 2.52 -1.92 7.07
C GLU A 106 2.23 -0.95 5.93
N HIS A 107 1.32 0.01 6.12
CA HIS A 107 1.02 1.04 5.13
C HIS A 107 2.26 1.90 4.83
N THR A 108 2.97 2.36 5.87
CA THR A 108 4.20 3.14 5.69
C THR A 108 5.27 2.34 4.96
N LYS A 109 5.47 1.06 5.30
CA LYS A 109 6.40 0.16 4.59
C LYS A 109 6.00 -0.07 3.13
N LYS A 110 4.71 -0.24 2.82
CA LYS A 110 4.21 -0.40 1.44
C LYS A 110 4.49 0.85 0.60
N ILE A 111 4.21 2.04 1.14
CA ILE A 111 4.49 3.32 0.47
C ILE A 111 5.99 3.48 0.18
N GLN A 112 6.85 3.15 1.16
CA GLN A 112 8.30 3.20 0.97
C GLN A 112 8.79 2.25 -0.12
N LYS A 113 8.26 1.02 -0.19
CA LYS A 113 8.61 0.06 -1.24
C LYS A 113 8.19 0.53 -2.63
N VAL A 114 6.96 1.03 -2.78
CA VAL A 114 6.45 1.56 -4.06
C VAL A 114 7.32 2.72 -4.54
N ASN A 115 7.73 3.60 -3.63
CA ASN A 115 8.62 4.70 -3.97
C ASN A 115 10.01 4.18 -4.39
N GLN A 116 10.59 3.20 -3.69
CA GLN A 116 11.90 2.61 -4.02
C GLN A 116 11.93 1.93 -5.39
N THR A 117 10.90 1.16 -5.74
CA THR A 117 10.81 0.47 -7.05
C THR A 117 10.80 1.48 -8.21
N GLN A 118 10.04 2.56 -8.09
CA GLN A 118 9.99 3.62 -9.10
C GLN A 118 11.35 4.33 -9.27
N VAL A 119 12.12 4.54 -8.20
CA VAL A 119 13.46 5.13 -8.33
C VAL A 119 14.44 4.17 -9.02
N THR A 120 14.32 2.86 -8.76
CA THR A 120 15.19 1.87 -9.41
C THR A 120 14.90 1.73 -10.90
N GLU A 121 13.64 1.70 -11.31
CA GLU A 121 13.24 1.63 -12.72
C GLU A 121 13.66 2.90 -13.48
N THR A 122 13.50 4.06 -12.86
CA THR A 122 13.92 5.36 -13.45
C THR A 122 15.43 5.45 -13.59
N LYS A 123 16.21 5.07 -12.57
CA LYS A 123 17.69 5.07 -12.64
C LYS A 123 18.23 4.10 -13.69
N VAL A 124 17.63 2.91 -13.82
CA VAL A 124 18.03 1.91 -14.82
C VAL A 124 17.73 2.40 -16.25
N LYS A 125 16.62 3.11 -16.47
CA LYS A 125 16.26 3.65 -17.79
C LYS A 125 17.19 4.81 -18.21
N VAL A 126 17.46 5.75 -17.30
CA VAL A 126 18.37 6.88 -17.56
C VAL A 126 19.80 6.41 -17.86
N GLN A 127 20.32 5.41 -17.13
CA GLN A 127 21.68 4.89 -17.38
C GLN A 127 21.80 4.17 -18.75
N LYS A 128 20.75 3.47 -19.18
CA LYS A 128 20.74 2.81 -20.50
C LYS A 128 20.77 3.84 -21.63
N GLU A 129 20.05 4.95 -21.52
CA GLU A 129 20.05 6.01 -22.56
C GLU A 129 21.40 6.73 -22.68
N ILE A 130 22.14 6.93 -21.57
CA ILE A 130 23.45 7.61 -21.59
C ILE A 130 24.55 6.76 -22.25
N THR A 131 24.41 5.43 -22.31
CA THR A 131 25.51 4.54 -22.72
C THR A 131 25.60 4.35 -24.25
N TYR A 132 24.52 4.64 -25.01
CA TYR A 132 24.51 4.42 -26.47
C TYR A 132 24.94 5.62 -27.32
N SER A 133 25.09 6.82 -26.74
CA SER A 133 25.49 8.00 -27.52
C SER A 133 27.02 8.15 -27.71
N ASN A 134 27.84 7.47 -26.89
CA ASN A 134 29.30 7.69 -26.87
C ASN A 134 30.12 6.60 -27.57
N ALA A 135 29.50 5.58 -28.17
CA ALA A 135 30.21 4.46 -28.79
C ALA A 135 30.37 4.57 -30.32
N SER A 136 29.84 5.61 -30.95
CA SER A 136 29.89 5.76 -32.43
C SER A 136 31.18 6.38 -32.96
N ASP A 137 31.97 7.08 -32.12
CA ASP A 137 33.12 7.87 -32.57
C ASP A 137 34.49 7.14 -32.51
N LEU A 138 34.51 5.81 -32.30
CA LEU A 138 35.74 5.00 -32.33
C LEU A 138 35.67 3.79 -33.29
N LEU A 139 34.97 3.95 -34.43
CA LEU A 139 35.01 3.00 -35.55
C LEU A 139 35.32 3.74 -36.86
N ILE A 140 36.49 4.37 -36.92
CA ILE A 140 37.18 4.74 -38.16
C ILE A 140 38.45 3.88 -38.26
#